data_AF-A0A3Q9V1A4-F1
#
_entry.id   AF-A0A3Q9V1A4-F1
#
_cell.length_a   1.000
_cell.length_b   1.000
_cell.length_c   1.000
_cell.angle_alpha   90.00
_cell.angle_beta   90.00
_cell.angle_gamma   90.00
#
_symmetry.space_group_name_H-M   'P 1'
#
loop_
_entity.id
_entity.type
_entity.pdbx_description
1 polymer ?
#
loop_
_entity_poly.entity_id
_entity_poly.type
_entity_poly.pdbx_seq_one_letter_code
_entity_poly.pdbx_strand_id
1 'polypeptide(L)'
;MSAELSTPCPNCGEPVSTGDAFCEACGTTLIVPAAAAAPPAAGSEGPTACLHCGGAIADDGYCEQCGQRAPTEREHWAEAPHPLVGGVCDRGIRHAANEDAMALGATAGEDGGLRTALLVVCDGVSSTPDSDTASLAAARAALSALRSEVGGEVHGAERWGALLQMAVARASGAIDAAVPEKRDNPPSCTFTAAILDGALLVTGNVGDSRSYWIPDAGPARQLTVDDSWAQEQIASGVPRAEAESAPDAHAITKWLGADAHDESPTLASTVLDEPGWVLVCSDGLWNYASPADELAAVLHDAVARVGDDPVALAEALVAWANERGGQDNITAALARFAPAAEAAPPTE
;
A
#
# COMPACT_ATOMS: atom_id res chain seq x y z
N MET A 1 -37.86 -54.93 8.70
CA MET A 1 -37.46 -54.23 9.93
C MET A 1 -35.95 -54.09 9.87
N SER A 2 -35.46 -53.01 9.30
CA SER A 2 -34.03 -52.73 9.20
C SER A 2 -33.58 -52.21 10.55
N ALA A 3 -32.65 -52.91 11.20
CA ALA A 3 -32.01 -52.42 12.41
C ALA A 3 -31.07 -51.28 12.00
N GLU A 4 -31.38 -50.05 12.38
CA GLU A 4 -30.46 -48.93 12.22
C GLU A 4 -29.21 -49.19 13.07
N LEU A 5 -28.04 -49.11 12.43
CA LEU A 5 -26.75 -49.23 13.08
C LEU A 5 -26.56 -47.96 13.94
N SER A 6 -26.67 -48.11 15.25
CA SER A 6 -26.34 -47.05 16.22
C SER A 6 -24.92 -47.26 16.75
N THR A 7 -24.20 -46.16 16.94
CA THR A 7 -22.89 -46.13 17.59
C THR A 7 -23.03 -45.40 18.93
N PRO A 8 -22.23 -45.73 19.97
CA PRO A 8 -22.30 -44.99 21.23
C PRO A 8 -21.60 -43.62 21.11
N CYS A 9 -22.18 -42.60 21.72
CA CYS A 9 -21.58 -41.27 21.85
C CYS A 9 -20.25 -41.38 22.62
N PRO A 10 -19.15 -40.78 22.12
CA PRO A 10 -17.84 -40.90 22.75
C PRO A 10 -17.72 -40.19 24.11
N ASN A 11 -18.64 -39.26 24.42
CA ASN A 11 -18.62 -38.52 25.69
C ASN A 11 -19.52 -39.15 26.77
N CYS A 12 -20.78 -39.42 26.45
CA CYS A 12 -21.76 -39.92 27.44
C CYS A 12 -22.15 -41.39 27.26
N GLY A 13 -21.78 -42.04 26.16
CA GLY A 13 -22.08 -43.46 25.89
C GLY A 13 -23.50 -43.75 25.37
N GLU A 14 -24.39 -42.75 25.26
CA GLU A 14 -25.73 -42.92 24.70
C GLU A 14 -25.69 -43.30 23.20
N PRO A 15 -26.60 -44.17 22.71
CA PRO A 15 -26.64 -44.57 21.32
C PRO A 15 -27.06 -43.38 20.43
N VAL A 16 -26.29 -43.13 19.38
CA VAL A 16 -26.51 -42.08 18.39
C VAL A 16 -26.67 -42.70 17.00
N SER A 17 -27.42 -42.04 16.13
CA SER A 17 -27.69 -42.53 14.78
C SER A 17 -26.52 -42.20 13.85
N THR A 18 -26.28 -43.07 12.88
CA THR A 18 -25.23 -42.84 11.88
C THR A 18 -25.61 -41.63 11.02
N GLY A 19 -24.92 -40.50 11.22
CA GLY A 19 -25.18 -39.23 10.52
C GLY A 19 -25.60 -38.07 11.43
N ASP A 20 -25.83 -38.31 12.72
CA ASP A 20 -26.10 -37.24 13.68
C ASP A 20 -24.88 -36.34 13.82
N ALA A 21 -25.06 -35.02 13.68
CA ALA A 21 -23.98 -34.05 13.86
C ALA A 21 -23.63 -33.83 15.35
N PHE A 22 -24.59 -34.06 16.26
CA PHE A 22 -24.46 -33.85 17.70
C PHE A 22 -25.24 -34.93 18.48
N CYS A 23 -24.77 -35.27 19.68
CA CYS A 23 -25.49 -36.14 20.61
C CYS A 23 -26.62 -35.36 21.29
N GLU A 24 -27.87 -35.81 21.15
CA GLU A 24 -29.02 -35.13 21.78
C GLU A 24 -29.00 -35.14 23.31
N ALA A 25 -28.32 -36.11 23.93
CA ALA A 25 -28.28 -36.24 25.39
C ALA A 25 -27.28 -35.28 26.05
N CYS A 26 -26.14 -35.01 25.43
CA CYS A 26 -25.05 -34.23 26.05
C CYS A 26 -24.50 -33.08 25.18
N GLY A 27 -24.99 -32.91 23.95
CA GLY A 27 -24.57 -31.86 23.04
C GLY A 27 -23.20 -32.06 22.38
N THR A 28 -22.54 -33.20 22.59
CA THR A 28 -21.21 -33.47 21.99
C THR A 28 -21.32 -33.61 20.47
N THR A 29 -20.49 -32.87 19.73
CA THR A 29 -20.37 -32.97 18.27
C THR A 29 -19.82 -34.35 17.87
N LEU A 30 -20.55 -35.06 17.01
CA LEU A 30 -20.23 -36.43 16.56
C LEU A 30 -19.62 -36.45 15.16
N ILE A 31 -19.91 -35.42 14.35
CA ILE A 31 -19.31 -35.21 13.03
C ILE A 31 -18.38 -34.02 13.14
N VAL A 32 -17.09 -34.29 13.24
CA VAL A 32 -16.06 -33.27 13.05
C VAL A 32 -16.00 -33.00 11.54
N PRO A 33 -16.40 -31.82 11.02
CA PRO A 33 -16.08 -31.49 9.64
C PRO A 33 -14.56 -31.61 9.49
N ALA A 34 -14.12 -32.28 8.41
CA ALA A 34 -12.70 -32.44 8.11
C ALA A 34 -12.03 -31.09 8.33
N ALA A 35 -11.14 -31.04 9.32
CA ALA A 35 -10.43 -29.83 9.68
C ALA A 35 -9.86 -29.25 8.39
N ALA A 36 -10.39 -28.10 7.97
CA ALA A 36 -9.67 -27.24 7.07
C ALA A 36 -8.30 -27.09 7.72
N ALA A 37 -7.27 -27.61 7.05
CA ALA A 37 -5.91 -27.47 7.51
C ALA A 37 -5.74 -26.00 7.89
N ALA A 38 -5.38 -25.75 9.14
CA ALA A 38 -4.96 -24.43 9.56
C ALA A 38 -3.97 -23.94 8.48
N PRO A 39 -4.16 -22.73 7.92
CA PRO A 39 -3.13 -22.17 7.05
C PRO A 39 -1.80 -22.30 7.79
N PRO A 40 -0.71 -22.70 7.12
CA PRO A 40 0.58 -22.79 7.78
C PRO A 40 0.79 -21.46 8.49
N ALA A 41 1.11 -21.51 9.79
CA ALA A 41 1.52 -20.34 10.53
C ALA A 41 2.58 -19.66 9.67
N ALA A 42 2.24 -18.49 9.13
CA ALA A 42 3.21 -17.65 8.48
C ALA A 42 4.26 -17.40 9.56
N GLY A 43 5.44 -18.00 9.38
CA GLY A 43 6.61 -17.66 10.17
C GLY A 43 6.93 -16.21 9.85
N SER A 44 6.34 -15.29 10.61
CA SER A 44 6.91 -13.96 10.79
C SER A 44 7.76 -14.08 12.04
N GLU A 45 9.08 -14.03 11.87
CA GLU A 45 9.96 -13.76 13.00
C GLU A 45 9.68 -12.30 13.41
N GLY A 46 8.64 -12.12 14.23
CA GLY A 46 8.37 -10.84 14.86
C GLY A 46 9.58 -10.40 15.70
N PRO A 47 9.72 -9.10 15.98
CA PRO A 47 10.89 -8.59 16.70
C PRO A 47 11.03 -9.29 18.06
N THR A 48 12.20 -9.88 18.29
CA THR A 48 12.51 -10.62 19.52
C THR A 48 12.83 -9.70 20.72
N ALA A 49 13.01 -8.40 20.45
CA ALA A 49 13.31 -7.38 21.45
C ALA A 49 12.38 -6.16 21.32
N CYS A 50 11.94 -5.64 22.46
CA CYS A 50 11.07 -4.48 22.58
C CYS A 50 11.79 -3.20 22.17
N LEU A 51 11.22 -2.44 21.23
CA LEU A 51 11.78 -1.15 20.80
C LEU A 51 11.77 -0.08 21.91
N HIS A 52 10.90 -0.22 22.92
CA HIS A 52 10.80 0.75 24.00
C HIS A 52 11.84 0.56 25.11
N CYS A 53 12.14 -0.68 25.49
CA CYS A 53 13.00 -0.98 26.65
C CYS A 53 14.09 -2.03 26.41
N GLY A 54 14.14 -2.63 25.21
CA GLY A 54 15.06 -3.72 24.89
C GLY A 54 14.72 -5.07 25.54
N GLY A 55 13.60 -5.16 26.28
CA GLY A 55 13.13 -6.40 26.91
C GLY A 55 12.68 -7.46 25.89
N ALA A 56 12.66 -8.72 26.30
CA ALA A 56 12.21 -9.81 25.44
C ALA A 56 10.70 -9.68 25.11
N ILE A 57 10.34 -10.04 23.88
CA ILE A 57 8.96 -10.16 23.44
C ILE A 57 8.51 -11.61 23.63
N ALA A 58 7.40 -11.80 24.33
CA ALA A 58 6.77 -13.11 24.52
C ALA A 58 6.02 -13.56 23.26
N ASP A 59 5.63 -14.84 23.23
CA ASP A 59 4.92 -15.45 22.08
C ASP A 59 3.55 -14.80 21.80
N ASP A 60 2.98 -14.06 22.76
CA ASP A 60 1.75 -13.28 22.59
C ASP A 60 1.98 -11.91 21.93
N GLY A 61 3.24 -11.57 21.62
CA GLY A 61 3.63 -10.32 20.99
C GLY A 61 3.75 -9.15 21.96
N TYR A 62 3.82 -9.37 23.28
CA TYR A 62 4.02 -8.30 24.27
C TYR A 62 5.39 -8.40 24.94
N CYS A 63 5.96 -7.24 25.26
CA CYS A 63 7.20 -7.14 26.01
C CYS A 63 7.00 -7.63 27.45
N GLU A 64 7.80 -8.61 27.87
CA GLU A 64 7.74 -9.17 29.22
C GLU A 64 8.15 -8.18 30.32
N GLN A 65 8.83 -7.09 29.96
CA GLN A 65 9.32 -6.08 30.91
C GLN A 65 8.40 -4.87 31.06
N CYS A 66 7.98 -4.27 29.94
CA CYS A 66 7.19 -3.04 29.97
C CYS A 66 5.72 -3.24 29.55
N GLY A 67 5.35 -4.45 29.11
CA GLY A 67 4.00 -4.75 28.63
C GLY A 67 3.61 -4.08 27.32
N GLN A 68 4.54 -3.41 26.63
CA GLN A 68 4.25 -2.86 25.30
C GLN A 68 4.13 -3.97 24.27
N ARG A 69 3.12 -3.87 23.42
CA ARG A 69 2.98 -4.71 22.24
C ARG A 69 4.16 -4.47 21.31
N ALA A 70 4.79 -5.54 20.86
CA ALA A 70 5.80 -5.52 19.83
C ALA A 70 5.14 -5.07 18.51
N PRO A 71 5.79 -4.19 17.73
CA PRO A 71 5.26 -3.83 16.44
C PRO A 71 5.25 -5.04 15.52
N THR A 72 4.18 -5.20 14.75
CA THR A 72 4.14 -6.20 13.68
C THR A 72 4.82 -5.66 12.44
N GLU A 73 5.26 -6.54 11.54
CA GLU A 73 5.80 -6.16 10.23
C GLU A 73 4.82 -5.25 9.45
N ARG A 74 3.51 -5.43 9.65
CA ARG A 74 2.48 -4.59 9.03
C ARG A 74 2.49 -3.14 9.55
N GLU A 75 2.96 -2.90 10.78
CA GLU A 75 3.00 -1.54 11.36
C GLU A 75 4.13 -0.70 10.81
N HIS A 76 5.22 -1.31 10.35
CA HIS A 76 6.33 -0.61 9.72
C HIS A 76 7.13 -1.60 8.87
N TRP A 77 7.16 -1.40 7.56
CA TRP A 77 8.02 -2.19 6.67
C TRP A 77 8.60 -1.35 5.54
N ALA A 78 9.70 -1.86 5.00
CA ALA A 78 10.39 -1.31 3.85
C ALA A 78 10.45 -2.32 2.71
N GLU A 79 10.40 -1.83 1.47
CA GLU A 79 10.65 -2.63 0.25
C GLU A 79 11.79 -2.00 -0.54
N ALA A 80 12.66 -2.83 -1.12
CA ALA A 80 13.82 -2.38 -1.91
C ALA A 80 14.07 -3.31 -3.11
N PRO A 81 13.20 -3.31 -4.14
CA PRO A 81 13.35 -4.21 -5.29
C PRO A 81 14.57 -3.87 -6.17
N HIS A 82 15.17 -2.69 -6.03
CA HIS A 82 16.36 -2.25 -6.77
C HIS A 82 17.12 -1.16 -6.00
N PRO A 83 18.44 -0.98 -6.17
CA PRO A 83 19.20 0.10 -5.51
C PRO A 83 18.72 1.53 -5.79
N LEU A 84 17.84 1.71 -6.79
CA LEU A 84 17.25 2.99 -7.19
C LEU A 84 15.74 3.03 -6.95
N VAL A 85 15.16 2.01 -6.30
CA VAL A 85 13.73 1.90 -6.00
C VAL A 85 13.55 1.36 -4.60
N GLY A 86 12.82 2.11 -3.76
CA GLY A 86 12.49 1.65 -2.42
C GLY A 86 11.40 2.48 -1.78
N GLY A 87 10.90 2.02 -0.65
CA GLY A 87 9.83 2.72 0.06
C GLY A 87 9.66 2.20 1.47
N VAL A 88 8.89 2.95 2.26
CA VAL A 88 8.52 2.65 3.65
C VAL A 88 7.03 2.90 3.81
N CYS A 89 6.36 2.02 4.54
CA CYS A 89 5.00 2.19 4.98
C CYS A 89 4.94 2.00 6.50
N ASP A 90 4.41 3.00 7.20
CA ASP A 90 4.45 3.14 8.66
C ASP A 90 3.06 3.46 9.22
N ARG A 91 2.72 2.88 10.38
CA ARG A 91 1.43 3.10 11.05
C ARG A 91 1.24 4.55 11.46
N GLY A 92 2.30 5.33 11.57
CA GLY A 92 2.28 6.60 12.24
C GLY A 92 2.14 6.45 13.76
N ILE A 93 1.92 7.58 14.43
CA ILE A 93 1.89 7.64 15.89
C ILE A 93 0.50 7.35 16.44
N ARG A 94 -0.56 7.81 15.74
CA ARG A 94 -1.91 7.88 16.30
C ARG A 94 -2.83 6.73 15.94
N HIS A 95 -2.68 6.14 14.75
CA HIS A 95 -3.57 5.09 14.28
C HIS A 95 -3.31 3.77 15.01
N ALA A 96 -4.35 2.98 15.23
CA ALA A 96 -4.23 1.69 15.93
C ALA A 96 -3.70 0.57 15.03
N ALA A 97 -3.95 0.68 13.72
CA ALA A 97 -3.51 -0.23 12.68
C ALA A 97 -2.89 0.56 11.52
N ASN A 98 -2.09 -0.12 10.71
CA ASN A 98 -1.60 0.43 9.46
C ASN A 98 -2.52 -0.05 8.32
N GLU A 99 -3.36 0.85 7.84
CA GLU A 99 -4.36 0.67 6.80
C GLU A 99 -3.81 1.05 5.43
N ASP A 100 -2.67 1.74 5.36
CA ASP A 100 -1.89 1.96 4.14
C ASP A 100 -1.21 0.68 3.64
N ALA A 101 -1.00 0.54 2.35
CA ALA A 101 -0.16 -0.48 1.76
C ALA A 101 0.64 0.04 0.56
N MET A 102 1.82 -0.52 0.37
CA MET A 102 2.63 -0.35 -0.84
C MET A 102 3.01 -1.70 -1.42
N ALA A 103 3.33 -1.70 -2.72
CA ALA A 103 3.95 -2.83 -3.39
C ALA A 103 4.86 -2.32 -4.52
N LEU A 104 6.16 -2.64 -4.44
CA LEU A 104 7.17 -2.10 -5.35
C LEU A 104 7.74 -3.17 -6.29
N GLY A 105 8.02 -2.77 -7.52
CA GLY A 105 8.66 -3.62 -8.52
C GLY A 105 9.72 -2.87 -9.30
N ALA A 106 10.74 -3.59 -9.74
CA ALA A 106 11.75 -3.04 -10.62
C ALA A 106 12.25 -4.10 -11.60
N THR A 107 12.68 -3.67 -12.78
CA THR A 107 13.50 -4.48 -13.67
C THR A 107 14.77 -3.76 -14.05
N ALA A 108 15.85 -4.53 -14.17
CA ALA A 108 17.15 -4.03 -14.59
C ALA A 108 17.28 -4.09 -16.12
N GLY A 109 18.02 -3.14 -16.69
CA GLY A 109 18.52 -3.18 -18.05
C GLY A 109 19.68 -4.17 -18.20
N GLU A 110 20.19 -4.32 -19.42
CA GLU A 110 21.33 -5.20 -19.70
C GLU A 110 22.62 -4.76 -18.98
N ASP A 111 22.74 -3.46 -18.70
CA ASP A 111 23.84 -2.84 -17.96
C ASP A 111 23.67 -2.92 -16.43
N GLY A 112 22.59 -3.54 -15.95
CA GLY A 112 22.24 -3.60 -14.53
C GLY A 112 21.64 -2.31 -13.98
N GLY A 113 21.45 -1.27 -14.81
CA GLY A 113 20.75 -0.04 -14.44
C GLY A 113 19.24 -0.24 -14.33
N LEU A 114 18.53 0.71 -13.71
CA LEU A 114 17.08 0.65 -13.63
C LEU A 114 16.46 0.83 -15.02
N ARG A 115 15.74 -0.18 -15.52
CA ARG A 115 14.96 -0.10 -16.76
C ARG A 115 13.55 0.38 -16.49
N THR A 116 12.87 -0.29 -15.56
CA THR A 116 11.49 0.01 -15.21
C THR A 116 11.32 0.00 -13.69
N ALA A 117 10.70 1.02 -13.11
CA ALA A 117 10.19 1.03 -11.74
C ALA A 117 8.66 1.05 -11.74
N LEU A 118 8.08 0.29 -10.82
CA LEU A 118 6.65 0.21 -10.56
C LEU A 118 6.45 0.54 -9.08
N LEU A 119 5.76 1.64 -8.81
CA LEU A 119 5.43 2.09 -7.46
C LEU A 119 3.90 2.04 -7.35
N VAL A 120 3.38 1.31 -6.37
CA VAL A 120 1.94 1.27 -6.06
C VAL A 120 1.75 1.57 -4.58
N VAL A 121 0.84 2.50 -4.28
CA VAL A 121 0.39 2.85 -2.94
C VAL A 121 -1.13 2.78 -2.92
N CYS A 122 -1.68 2.17 -1.88
CA CYS A 122 -3.12 2.08 -1.61
C CYS A 122 -3.35 2.45 -0.15
N ASP A 123 -4.16 3.46 0.10
CA ASP A 123 -4.49 3.95 1.44
C ASP A 123 -5.88 3.43 1.84
N GLY A 124 -5.95 2.62 2.89
CA GLY A 124 -7.19 2.01 3.36
C GLY A 124 -8.09 3.01 4.07
N VAL A 125 -9.36 3.08 3.68
CA VAL A 125 -10.30 4.04 4.30
C VAL A 125 -10.61 3.62 5.74
N SER A 126 -10.05 4.35 6.70
CA SER A 126 -10.10 4.06 8.14
C SER A 126 -11.52 3.95 8.75
N SER A 127 -12.53 4.53 8.08
CA SER A 127 -13.93 4.42 8.51
C SER A 127 -14.57 3.07 8.14
N THR A 128 -13.89 2.25 7.33
CA THR A 128 -14.34 0.94 6.86
C THR A 128 -13.59 -0.18 7.60
N PRO A 129 -14.25 -1.30 7.94
CA PRO A 129 -13.56 -2.44 8.53
C PRO A 129 -12.67 -3.13 7.50
N ASP A 130 -11.59 -3.77 7.97
CA ASP A 130 -10.66 -4.59 7.15
C ASP A 130 -10.00 -3.80 5.98
N SER A 131 -9.95 -2.47 6.10
CA SER A 131 -9.27 -1.53 5.19
C SER A 131 -7.79 -1.88 5.00
N ASP A 132 -7.12 -2.35 6.06
CA ASP A 132 -5.73 -2.84 6.07
C ASP A 132 -5.52 -4.06 5.17
N THR A 133 -6.52 -4.94 5.11
CA THR A 133 -6.55 -6.14 4.28
C THR A 133 -6.88 -5.77 2.84
N ALA A 134 -7.81 -4.84 2.64
CA ALA A 134 -8.20 -4.32 1.33
C ALA A 134 -7.02 -3.64 0.61
N SER A 135 -6.38 -2.67 1.26
CA SER A 135 -5.24 -1.93 0.69
C SER A 135 -4.08 -2.86 0.35
N LEU A 136 -3.76 -3.82 1.22
CA LEU A 136 -2.68 -4.78 0.99
C LEU A 136 -2.98 -5.73 -0.19
N ALA A 137 -4.23 -6.21 -0.29
CA ALA A 137 -4.66 -7.04 -1.40
C ALA A 137 -4.63 -6.26 -2.72
N ALA A 138 -5.13 -5.02 -2.70
CA ALA A 138 -5.13 -4.10 -3.83
C ALA A 138 -3.72 -3.82 -4.35
N ALA A 139 -2.81 -3.37 -3.48
CA ALA A 139 -1.43 -3.02 -3.86
C ALA A 139 -0.70 -4.21 -4.49
N ARG A 140 -0.80 -5.41 -3.88
CA ARG A 140 -0.17 -6.64 -4.39
C ARG A 140 -0.74 -7.09 -5.72
N ALA A 141 -2.07 -7.06 -5.87
CA ALA A 141 -2.73 -7.47 -7.10
C ALA A 141 -2.41 -6.51 -8.27
N ALA A 142 -2.42 -5.21 -8.00
CA ALA A 142 -2.02 -4.20 -8.97
C ALA A 142 -0.57 -4.38 -9.40
N LEU A 143 0.36 -4.51 -8.45
CA LEU A 143 1.77 -4.76 -8.79
C LEU A 143 1.93 -6.03 -9.63
N SER A 144 1.25 -7.12 -9.26
CA SER A 144 1.30 -8.37 -10.02
C SER A 144 0.81 -8.18 -11.46
N ALA A 145 -0.24 -7.39 -11.66
CA ALA A 145 -0.79 -7.10 -12.98
C ALA A 145 0.15 -6.24 -13.84
N LEU A 146 0.85 -5.28 -13.23
CA LEU A 146 1.85 -4.46 -13.90
C LEU A 146 3.10 -5.27 -14.24
N ARG A 147 3.60 -6.06 -13.29
CA ARG A 147 4.83 -6.87 -13.43
C ARG A 147 4.75 -7.91 -14.54
N SER A 148 3.57 -8.51 -14.79
CA SER A 148 3.42 -9.51 -15.86
C SER A 148 3.68 -8.96 -17.25
N GLU A 149 3.69 -7.64 -17.41
CA GLU A 149 3.85 -6.94 -18.68
C GLU A 149 5.24 -6.25 -18.81
N VAL A 150 6.04 -6.26 -17.75
CA VAL A 150 7.40 -5.73 -17.76
C VAL A 150 8.34 -6.75 -18.40
N GLY A 151 9.16 -6.31 -19.36
CA GLY A 151 10.15 -7.15 -20.05
C GLY A 151 9.91 -7.32 -21.57
N GLY A 152 8.86 -6.71 -22.10
CA GLY A 152 8.62 -6.58 -23.55
C GLY A 152 9.31 -5.38 -24.21
N GLU A 153 8.82 -4.98 -25.39
CA GLU A 153 9.22 -3.73 -26.07
C GLU A 153 9.00 -2.50 -25.17
N VAL A 154 9.68 -1.39 -25.48
CA VAL A 154 9.43 -0.09 -24.83
C VAL A 154 7.96 0.26 -24.98
N HIS A 155 7.28 0.49 -23.86
CA HIS A 155 5.86 0.77 -23.87
C HIS A 155 5.63 2.28 -23.97
N GLY A 156 4.71 2.69 -24.84
CA GLY A 156 4.27 4.08 -24.90
C GLY A 156 3.27 4.41 -23.79
N ALA A 157 3.01 5.71 -23.58
CA ALA A 157 2.10 6.21 -22.54
C ALA A 157 0.71 5.59 -22.61
N GLU A 158 0.15 5.39 -23.81
CA GLU A 158 -1.16 4.77 -24.02
C GLU A 158 -1.22 3.33 -23.50
N ARG A 159 -0.15 2.55 -23.73
CA ARG A 159 -0.09 1.16 -23.28
C ARG A 159 0.03 1.08 -21.76
N TRP A 160 0.90 1.90 -21.16
CA TRP A 160 1.00 1.97 -19.71
C TRP A 160 -0.30 2.47 -19.06
N GLY A 161 -1.00 3.41 -19.69
CA GLY A 161 -2.32 3.85 -19.27
C GLY A 161 -3.35 2.73 -19.25
N ALA A 162 -3.41 1.91 -20.31
CA ALA A 162 -4.28 0.74 -20.35
C ALA A 162 -3.92 -0.31 -19.28
N LEU A 163 -2.62 -0.48 -19.00
CA LEU A 163 -2.15 -1.39 -17.94
C LEU A 163 -2.48 -0.88 -16.54
N LEU A 164 -2.46 0.43 -16.31
CA LEU A 164 -2.92 1.03 -15.05
C LEU A 164 -4.43 0.82 -14.84
N GLN A 165 -5.24 0.96 -15.89
CA GLN A 165 -6.67 0.63 -15.82
C GLN A 165 -6.89 -0.85 -15.48
N MET A 166 -6.11 -1.75 -16.09
CA MET A 166 -6.15 -3.16 -15.73
C MET A 166 -5.70 -3.40 -14.28
N ALA A 167 -4.65 -2.71 -13.82
CA ALA A 167 -4.15 -2.82 -12.45
C ALA A 167 -5.20 -2.41 -11.42
N VAL A 168 -5.95 -1.33 -11.70
CA VAL A 168 -7.10 -0.94 -10.88
C VAL A 168 -8.17 -2.03 -10.85
N ALA A 169 -8.59 -2.56 -12.00
CA ALA A 169 -9.58 -3.63 -12.03
C ALA A 169 -9.13 -4.90 -11.28
N ARG A 170 -7.82 -5.19 -11.27
CA ARG A 170 -7.25 -6.29 -10.48
C ARG A 170 -7.19 -5.99 -9.00
N ALA A 171 -6.91 -4.74 -8.63
CA ALA A 171 -6.96 -4.28 -7.25
C ALA A 171 -8.38 -4.40 -6.69
N SER A 172 -9.40 -3.87 -7.37
CA SER A 172 -10.80 -3.97 -6.94
C SER A 172 -11.25 -5.41 -6.77
N GLY A 173 -10.96 -6.28 -7.76
CA GLY A 173 -11.30 -7.70 -7.65
C GLY A 173 -10.55 -8.43 -6.53
N ALA A 174 -9.37 -7.94 -6.10
CA ALA A 174 -8.63 -8.49 -4.98
C ALA A 174 -9.20 -8.03 -3.62
N ILE A 175 -9.72 -6.81 -3.53
CA ILE A 175 -10.46 -6.33 -2.35
C ILE A 175 -11.68 -7.23 -2.12
N ASP A 176 -12.49 -7.45 -3.16
CA ASP A 176 -13.68 -8.32 -3.10
C ASP A 176 -13.33 -9.77 -2.69
N ALA A 177 -12.20 -10.29 -3.17
CA ALA A 177 -11.75 -11.65 -2.87
C ALA A 177 -11.18 -11.78 -1.44
N ALA A 178 -10.54 -10.73 -0.94
CA ALA A 178 -9.92 -10.72 0.39
C ALA A 178 -10.97 -10.59 1.50
N VAL A 179 -12.08 -9.87 1.24
CA VAL A 179 -13.18 -9.68 2.20
C VAL A 179 -14.52 -10.05 1.55
N PRO A 180 -14.84 -11.36 1.46
CA PRO A 180 -16.00 -11.85 0.69
C PRO A 180 -17.35 -11.62 1.37
N GLU A 181 -17.37 -11.25 2.66
CA GLU A 181 -18.61 -10.99 3.39
C GLU A 181 -19.19 -9.64 3.00
N LYS A 182 -20.47 -9.63 2.60
CA LYS A 182 -21.17 -8.38 2.30
C LYS A 182 -21.39 -7.58 3.58
N ARG A 183 -20.92 -6.33 3.58
CA ARG A 183 -21.06 -5.38 4.67
C ARG A 183 -21.81 -4.13 4.21
N ASP A 184 -22.50 -3.47 5.14
CA ASP A 184 -23.15 -2.19 4.87
C ASP A 184 -22.13 -1.08 4.58
N ASN A 185 -20.93 -1.19 5.14
CA ASN A 185 -19.76 -0.36 4.84
C ASN A 185 -18.62 -1.29 4.39
N PRO A 186 -18.48 -1.56 3.07
CA PRO A 186 -17.47 -2.49 2.58
C PRO A 186 -16.06 -1.90 2.74
N PRO A 187 -15.03 -2.75 2.86
CA PRO A 187 -13.64 -2.29 2.85
C PRO A 187 -13.33 -1.55 1.55
N SER A 188 -12.63 -0.43 1.67
CA SER A 188 -12.21 0.36 0.53
C SER A 188 -10.81 0.93 0.72
N CYS A 189 -10.18 1.29 -0.39
CA CYS A 189 -8.90 1.97 -0.37
C CYS A 189 -8.73 2.90 -1.58
N THR A 190 -7.78 3.83 -1.49
CA THR A 190 -7.29 4.57 -2.64
C THR A 190 -6.42 3.68 -3.53
N PHE A 191 -6.04 4.22 -4.69
CA PHE A 191 -5.03 3.64 -5.56
C PHE A 191 -4.24 4.76 -6.22
N THR A 192 -2.93 4.76 -6.00
CA THR A 192 -2.01 5.61 -6.76
C THR A 192 -0.83 4.77 -7.22
N ALA A 193 -0.50 4.86 -8.50
CA ALA A 193 0.65 4.18 -9.04
C ALA A 193 1.46 5.07 -10.00
N ALA A 194 2.78 4.84 -10.00
CA ALA A 194 3.72 5.44 -10.92
C ALA A 194 4.56 4.37 -11.61
N ILE A 195 4.67 4.48 -12.93
CA ILE A 195 5.46 3.61 -13.80
C ILE A 195 6.53 4.48 -14.46
N LEU A 196 7.77 4.25 -14.10
CA LEU A 196 8.93 4.86 -14.76
C LEU A 196 9.54 3.81 -15.69
N ASP A 197 9.41 3.96 -16.99
CA ASP A 197 9.97 3.07 -18.01
C ASP A 197 10.95 3.85 -18.90
N GLY A 198 12.25 3.67 -18.66
CA GLY A 198 13.27 4.59 -19.17
C GLY A 198 13.01 6.02 -18.68
N ALA A 199 12.81 6.94 -19.61
CA ALA A 199 12.48 8.35 -19.33
C ALA A 199 10.97 8.62 -19.28
N LEU A 200 10.12 7.66 -19.66
CA LEU A 200 8.68 7.85 -19.66
C LEU A 200 8.12 7.57 -18.27
N LEU A 201 7.49 8.57 -17.67
CA LEU A 201 6.75 8.45 -16.42
C LEU A 201 5.25 8.47 -16.72
N VAL A 202 4.53 7.45 -16.27
CA VAL A 202 3.06 7.35 -16.38
C VAL A 202 2.48 7.08 -15.00
N THR A 203 1.42 7.80 -14.64
CA THR A 203 0.76 7.70 -13.34
C THR A 203 -0.72 7.42 -13.51
N GLY A 204 -1.31 6.74 -12.53
CA GLY A 204 -2.74 6.49 -12.43
C GLY A 204 -3.22 6.69 -11.00
N ASN A 205 -4.33 7.39 -10.82
CA ASN A 205 -4.85 7.77 -9.51
C ASN A 205 -6.35 7.54 -9.35
N VAL A 206 -6.75 7.04 -8.19
CA VAL A 206 -8.10 6.95 -7.65
C VAL A 206 -8.02 7.29 -6.15
N GLY A 207 -8.61 8.40 -5.73
CA GLY A 207 -8.51 8.90 -4.35
C GLY A 207 -7.52 10.05 -4.22
N ASP A 208 -7.01 10.27 -3.02
CA ASP A 208 -6.23 11.47 -2.65
C ASP A 208 -4.77 11.17 -2.24
N SER A 209 -4.32 9.93 -2.37
CA SER A 209 -2.90 9.61 -2.46
C SER A 209 -2.28 10.29 -3.70
N ARG A 210 -0.97 10.60 -3.66
CA ARG A 210 -0.35 11.49 -4.65
C ARG A 210 0.91 10.92 -5.28
N SER A 211 1.14 11.27 -6.55
CA SER A 211 2.44 11.08 -7.21
C SER A 211 3.08 12.41 -7.57
N TYR A 212 4.40 12.49 -7.44
CA TYR A 212 5.19 13.67 -7.70
C TYR A 212 6.40 13.35 -8.59
N TRP A 213 6.77 14.32 -9.42
CA TRP A 213 8.11 14.44 -10.00
C TRP A 213 8.86 15.56 -9.29
N ILE A 214 10.01 15.23 -8.71
CA ILE A 214 10.84 16.15 -7.93
C ILE A 214 12.25 16.15 -8.56
N PRO A 215 12.55 17.07 -9.48
CA PRO A 215 13.90 17.26 -10.01
C PRO A 215 14.94 17.51 -8.92
N ASP A 216 16.21 17.19 -9.18
CA ASP A 216 17.32 17.63 -8.30
C ASP A 216 17.43 19.16 -8.24
N ALA A 217 17.07 19.82 -9.34
CA ALA A 217 17.04 21.27 -9.44
C ALA A 217 15.83 21.69 -10.30
N GLY A 218 15.07 22.67 -9.82
CA GLY A 218 13.88 23.16 -10.52
C GLY A 218 12.59 22.93 -9.74
N PRO A 219 11.44 23.32 -10.32
CA PRO A 219 10.15 23.21 -9.64
C PRO A 219 9.65 21.78 -9.60
N ALA A 220 9.11 21.37 -8.46
CA ALA A 220 8.46 20.08 -8.32
C ALA A 220 7.05 20.09 -8.89
N ARG A 221 6.57 18.92 -9.31
CA ARG A 221 5.28 18.77 -9.97
C ARG A 221 4.49 17.65 -9.32
N GLN A 222 3.32 17.97 -8.78
CA GLN A 222 2.29 16.96 -8.53
C GLN A 222 1.75 16.46 -9.87
N LEU A 223 1.76 15.15 -10.06
CA LEU A 223 1.35 14.48 -11.30
C LEU A 223 -0.11 14.01 -11.25
N THR A 224 -0.63 13.81 -10.04
CA THR A 224 -2.01 13.39 -9.79
C THR A 224 -2.90 14.58 -9.44
N VAL A 225 -4.21 14.40 -9.55
CA VAL A 225 -5.23 15.29 -9.01
C VAL A 225 -6.04 14.47 -8.04
N ASP A 226 -6.20 14.96 -6.82
CA ASP A 226 -6.88 14.25 -5.75
C ASP A 226 -8.39 14.13 -6.05
N ASP A 227 -8.96 12.95 -5.86
CA ASP A 227 -10.40 12.78 -5.82
C ASP A 227 -10.90 13.10 -4.40
N SER A 228 -10.94 14.38 -4.04
CA SER A 228 -11.34 14.87 -2.72
C SER A 228 -12.20 16.12 -2.77
N TRP A 229 -12.96 16.35 -1.69
CA TRP A 229 -13.79 17.54 -1.55
C TRP A 229 -12.97 18.84 -1.54
N ALA A 230 -11.76 18.83 -0.95
CA ALA A 230 -10.85 19.96 -1.04
C ALA A 230 -10.47 20.26 -2.51
N GLN A 231 -10.20 19.23 -3.31
CA GLN A 231 -9.84 19.42 -4.71
C GLN A 231 -11.02 19.91 -5.56
N GLU A 232 -12.25 19.50 -5.27
CA GLU A 232 -13.46 20.06 -5.89
C GLU A 232 -13.64 21.55 -5.56
N GLN A 233 -13.42 21.93 -4.30
CA GLN A 233 -13.44 23.34 -3.89
C GLN A 233 -12.37 24.16 -4.60
N ILE A 234 -11.14 23.65 -4.72
CA ILE A 234 -10.05 24.29 -5.46
C ILE A 234 -10.45 24.47 -6.93
N ALA A 235 -11.02 23.45 -7.56
CA ALA A 235 -11.49 23.52 -8.94
C ALA A 235 -12.61 24.56 -9.14
N SER A 236 -13.41 24.81 -8.10
CA SER A 236 -14.44 25.87 -8.09
C SER A 236 -13.88 27.29 -7.86
N GLY A 237 -12.58 27.42 -7.57
CA GLY A 237 -11.88 28.69 -7.37
C GLY A 237 -11.60 29.06 -5.92
N VAL A 238 -11.86 28.16 -4.96
CA VAL A 238 -11.49 28.36 -3.56
C VAL A 238 -9.96 28.27 -3.42
N PRO A 239 -9.30 29.20 -2.71
CA PRO A 239 -7.87 29.09 -2.46
C PRO A 239 -7.49 27.76 -1.78
N ARG A 240 -6.40 27.11 -2.21
CA ARG A 240 -5.95 25.81 -1.66
C ARG A 240 -5.89 25.79 -0.14
N ALA A 241 -5.26 26.79 0.48
CA ALA A 241 -5.13 26.86 1.93
C ALA A 241 -6.48 26.94 2.65
N GLU A 242 -7.51 27.52 2.02
CA GLU A 242 -8.87 27.55 2.57
C GLU A 242 -9.55 26.18 2.38
N ALA A 243 -9.49 25.62 1.17
CA ALA A 243 -10.10 24.34 0.84
C ALA A 243 -9.56 23.17 1.68
N GLU A 244 -8.24 23.11 1.89
CA GLU A 244 -7.57 22.08 2.69
C GLU A 244 -7.79 22.25 4.20
N SER A 245 -8.19 23.44 4.65
CA SER A 245 -8.52 23.71 6.06
C SER A 245 -9.99 23.44 6.42
N ALA A 246 -10.82 23.11 5.42
CA ALA A 246 -12.24 22.88 5.63
C ALA A 246 -12.49 21.61 6.46
N PRO A 247 -13.58 21.53 7.24
CA PRO A 247 -13.90 20.36 8.07
C PRO A 247 -13.94 19.04 7.29
N ASP A 248 -14.43 19.09 6.04
CA ASP A 248 -14.59 17.93 5.16
C ASP A 248 -13.49 17.87 4.08
N ALA A 249 -12.35 18.57 4.26
CA ALA A 249 -11.30 18.67 3.26
C ALA A 249 -10.76 17.30 2.80
N HIS A 250 -10.60 16.38 3.75
CA HIS A 250 -10.09 15.02 3.54
C HIS A 250 -11.17 14.03 3.07
N ALA A 251 -12.41 14.48 2.82
CA ALA A 251 -13.43 13.59 2.31
C ALA A 251 -13.12 13.20 0.86
N ILE A 252 -12.72 11.94 0.65
CA ILE A 252 -12.50 11.38 -0.69
C ILE A 252 -13.82 11.26 -1.45
N THR A 253 -13.76 11.48 -2.76
CA THR A 253 -14.91 11.41 -3.68
C THR A 253 -14.81 10.22 -4.65
N LYS A 254 -13.69 9.51 -4.63
CA LYS A 254 -13.45 8.28 -5.39
C LYS A 254 -12.53 7.32 -4.64
N TRP A 255 -12.81 6.03 -4.73
CA TRP A 255 -12.04 4.96 -4.09
C TRP A 255 -12.27 3.64 -4.83
N LEU A 256 -11.51 2.61 -4.48
CA LEU A 256 -11.74 1.22 -4.88
C LEU A 256 -12.54 0.50 -3.80
N GLY A 257 -13.56 -0.26 -4.20
CA GLY A 257 -14.40 -1.01 -3.26
C GLY A 257 -15.78 -1.34 -3.83
N ALA A 258 -16.50 -2.27 -3.18
CA ALA A 258 -17.79 -2.76 -3.67
C ALA A 258 -18.89 -1.69 -3.78
N ASP A 259 -18.72 -0.55 -3.10
CA ASP A 259 -19.61 0.61 -3.11
C ASP A 259 -19.14 1.74 -4.05
N ALA A 260 -18.01 1.57 -4.74
CA ALA A 260 -17.49 2.56 -5.68
C ALA A 260 -18.43 2.73 -6.88
N HIS A 261 -18.75 3.99 -7.22
CA HIS A 261 -19.55 4.29 -8.41
C HIS A 261 -18.72 4.32 -9.70
N ASP A 262 -17.47 4.78 -9.59
CA ASP A 262 -16.50 4.85 -10.66
C ASP A 262 -15.11 4.58 -10.08
N GLU A 263 -14.39 3.63 -10.66
CA GLU A 263 -13.03 3.26 -10.27
C GLU A 263 -12.02 3.65 -11.37
N SER A 264 -12.44 4.34 -12.42
CA SER A 264 -11.56 4.66 -13.54
C SER A 264 -10.40 5.55 -13.10
N PRO A 265 -9.13 5.17 -13.26
CA PRO A 265 -8.03 6.01 -12.80
C PRO A 265 -7.88 7.26 -13.67
N THR A 266 -7.60 8.40 -13.04
CA THR A 266 -7.09 9.58 -13.73
C THR A 266 -5.64 9.33 -14.12
N LEU A 267 -5.35 9.40 -15.43
CA LEU A 267 -4.02 9.11 -15.97
C LEU A 267 -3.27 10.39 -16.31
N ALA A 268 -1.97 10.42 -16.02
CA ALA A 268 -1.06 11.47 -16.47
C ALA A 268 0.28 10.86 -16.93
N SER A 269 0.94 11.50 -17.89
CA SER A 269 2.26 11.06 -18.35
C SER A 269 3.19 12.24 -18.68
N THR A 270 4.48 12.07 -18.45
CA THR A 270 5.52 13.03 -18.83
C THR A 270 6.79 12.28 -19.24
N VAL A 271 7.63 12.90 -20.07
CA VAL A 271 8.97 12.41 -20.36
C VAL A 271 9.94 13.21 -19.50
N LEU A 272 10.86 12.53 -18.83
CA LEU A 272 11.86 13.10 -17.95
C LEU A 272 13.17 13.29 -18.71
N ASP A 273 13.81 14.44 -18.53
CA ASP A 273 15.05 14.83 -19.21
C ASP A 273 16.18 15.23 -18.24
N GLU A 274 15.87 15.33 -16.95
CA GLU A 274 16.80 15.72 -15.90
C GLU A 274 16.74 14.73 -14.73
N PRO A 275 17.83 14.59 -13.93
CA PRO A 275 17.81 13.71 -12.77
C PRO A 275 16.85 14.23 -11.70
N GLY A 276 16.18 13.31 -11.02
CA GLY A 276 15.22 13.62 -9.96
C GLY A 276 14.63 12.38 -9.32
N TRP A 277 13.58 12.58 -8.55
CA TRP A 277 12.87 11.57 -7.80
C TRP A 277 11.41 11.49 -8.25
N VAL A 278 10.96 10.26 -8.50
CA VAL A 278 9.54 9.95 -8.52
C VAL A 278 9.16 9.57 -7.10
N LEU A 279 8.16 10.24 -6.53
CA LEU A 279 7.61 9.95 -5.21
C LEU A 279 6.12 9.59 -5.37
N VAL A 280 5.70 8.47 -4.80
CA VAL A 280 4.30 8.12 -4.58
C VAL A 280 4.06 8.02 -3.09
N CYS A 281 3.05 8.70 -2.55
CA CYS A 281 2.80 8.72 -1.11
C CYS A 281 1.31 8.80 -0.77
N SER A 282 0.96 8.29 0.41
CA SER A 282 -0.35 8.49 1.03
C SER A 282 -0.48 9.91 1.61
N ASP A 283 -1.68 10.24 2.11
CA ASP A 283 -1.97 11.56 2.63
C ASP A 283 -1.28 11.87 3.96
N GLY A 284 -0.96 10.84 4.76
CA GLY A 284 -0.19 11.01 5.99
C GLY A 284 1.22 11.57 5.78
N LEU A 285 1.75 11.55 4.55
CA LEU A 285 2.94 12.33 4.21
C LEU A 285 2.59 13.74 3.73
N TRP A 286 1.81 13.85 2.63
CA TRP A 286 1.65 15.12 1.95
C TRP A 286 0.80 16.13 2.74
N ASN A 287 -0.06 15.70 3.66
CA ASN A 287 -0.83 16.60 4.53
C ASN A 287 0.05 17.55 5.35
N TYR A 288 1.31 17.17 5.61
CA TYR A 288 2.28 18.00 6.33
C TYR A 288 3.07 18.98 5.44
N ALA A 289 3.02 18.80 4.12
CA ALA A 289 3.66 19.65 3.11
C ALA A 289 2.89 19.53 1.78
N SER A 290 1.69 20.09 1.72
CA SER A 290 0.77 19.87 0.59
C SER A 290 1.30 20.40 -0.75
N PRO A 291 1.83 21.64 -0.84
CA PRO A 291 2.40 22.13 -2.09
C PRO A 291 3.61 21.31 -2.54
N ALA A 292 3.70 21.00 -3.84
CA ALA A 292 4.78 20.18 -4.40
C ALA A 292 6.18 20.73 -4.06
N ASP A 293 6.36 22.05 -4.08
CA ASP A 293 7.64 22.70 -3.76
C ASP A 293 8.00 22.58 -2.26
N GLU A 294 7.01 22.52 -1.36
CA GLU A 294 7.27 22.29 0.07
C GLU A 294 7.70 20.84 0.30
N LEU A 295 7.01 19.87 -0.31
CA LEU A 295 7.39 18.47 -0.22
C LEU A 295 8.76 18.20 -0.85
N ALA A 296 9.08 18.89 -1.96
CA ALA A 296 10.41 18.83 -2.57
C ALA A 296 11.52 19.34 -1.65
N ALA A 297 11.29 20.44 -0.94
CA ALA A 297 12.25 20.94 0.05
C ALA A 297 12.51 19.91 1.16
N VAL A 298 11.45 19.23 1.64
CA VAL A 298 11.58 18.16 2.64
C VAL A 298 12.40 16.99 2.09
N LEU A 299 12.14 16.57 0.84
CA LEU A 299 12.90 15.50 0.19
C LEU A 299 14.36 15.87 0.00
N HIS A 300 14.66 17.06 -0.53
CA HIS A 300 16.04 17.51 -0.74
C HIS A 300 16.82 17.66 0.58
N ASP A 301 16.16 18.17 1.63
CA ASP A 301 16.74 18.22 2.97
C ASP A 301 17.03 16.81 3.50
N ALA A 302 16.16 15.83 3.22
CA ALA A 302 16.39 14.44 3.59
C ALA A 302 17.56 13.83 2.81
N VAL A 303 17.63 14.02 1.49
CA VAL A 303 18.76 13.62 0.64
C VAL A 303 20.08 14.16 1.19
N ALA A 304 20.12 15.44 1.59
CA ALA A 304 21.32 16.04 2.18
C ALA A 304 21.76 15.38 3.50
N ARG A 305 20.84 14.75 4.24
CA ARG A 305 21.13 14.07 5.53
C ARG A 305 21.48 12.60 5.36
N VAL A 306 20.76 11.86 4.52
CA VAL A 306 20.85 10.40 4.43
C VAL A 306 21.41 9.87 3.10
N GLY A 307 21.61 10.75 2.12
CA GLY A 307 22.09 10.39 0.78
C GLY A 307 20.98 9.91 -0.14
N ASP A 308 21.38 9.21 -1.21
CA ASP A 308 20.51 8.82 -2.33
C ASP A 308 19.98 7.37 -2.22
N ASP A 309 20.04 6.75 -1.05
CA ASP A 309 19.43 5.43 -0.83
C ASP A 309 17.90 5.59 -0.72
N PRO A 310 17.09 4.99 -1.62
CA PRO A 310 15.65 5.22 -1.65
C PRO A 310 14.92 4.79 -0.37
N VAL A 311 15.38 3.74 0.31
CA VAL A 311 14.77 3.28 1.57
C VAL A 311 15.11 4.24 2.69
N ALA A 312 16.39 4.59 2.85
CA ALA A 312 16.81 5.56 3.86
C ALA A 312 16.12 6.92 3.66
N LEU A 313 15.89 7.32 2.40
CA LEU A 313 15.15 8.53 2.07
C LEU A 313 13.67 8.40 2.46
N ALA A 314 13.00 7.30 2.14
CA ALA A 314 11.62 7.03 2.56
C ALA A 314 11.48 7.02 4.10
N GLU A 315 12.40 6.37 4.81
CA GLU A 315 12.49 6.40 6.28
C GLU A 315 12.58 7.82 6.81
N ALA A 316 13.43 8.66 6.20
CA ALA A 316 13.61 10.04 6.61
C ALA A 316 12.34 10.89 6.38
N LEU A 317 11.58 10.62 5.32
CA LEU A 317 10.30 11.28 5.04
C LEU A 317 9.22 10.86 6.05
N VAL A 318 9.11 9.56 6.33
CA VAL A 318 8.20 9.00 7.34
C VAL A 318 8.51 9.55 8.73
N ALA A 319 9.78 9.55 9.12
CA ALA A 319 10.22 10.12 10.39
C ALA A 319 9.86 11.60 10.49
N TRP A 320 10.06 12.37 9.42
CA TRP A 320 9.72 13.79 9.37
C TRP A 320 8.21 14.06 9.55
N ALA A 321 7.34 13.21 8.97
CA ALA A 321 5.90 13.30 9.13
C ALA A 321 5.46 12.90 10.55
N ASN A 322 6.07 11.85 11.10
CA ASN A 322 5.88 11.43 12.48
C ASN A 322 6.28 12.53 13.48
N GLU A 323 7.39 13.23 13.26
CA GLU A 323 7.81 14.38 14.08
C GLU A 323 6.80 15.55 14.08
N ARG A 324 5.92 15.62 13.07
CA ARG A 324 4.86 16.64 12.94
C ARG A 324 3.52 16.22 13.52
N GLY A 325 3.44 15.00 14.03
CA GLY A 325 2.31 14.50 14.78
C GLY A 325 1.95 13.06 14.45
N GLY A 326 2.34 12.55 13.28
CA GLY A 326 2.02 11.20 12.81
C GLY A 326 0.53 10.88 12.97
N GLN A 327 -0.32 11.78 12.48
CA GLN A 327 -1.77 11.74 12.71
C GLN A 327 -2.44 10.64 11.91
N ASP A 328 -1.87 10.26 10.76
CA ASP A 328 -2.33 9.17 9.90
C ASP A 328 -1.23 8.12 9.67
N ASN A 329 -1.57 7.04 8.96
CA ASN A 329 -0.60 6.13 8.36
C ASN A 329 0.23 6.86 7.29
N ILE A 330 1.49 6.49 7.13
CA ILE A 330 2.44 7.21 6.29
C ILE A 330 3.14 6.24 5.36
N THR A 331 2.95 6.45 4.06
CA THR A 331 3.62 5.67 3.01
C THR A 331 4.40 6.58 2.08
N ALA A 332 5.65 6.21 1.81
CA ALA A 332 6.50 6.88 0.83
C ALA A 332 7.23 5.84 -0.04
N ALA A 333 6.95 5.84 -1.34
CA ALA A 333 7.60 5.00 -2.34
C ALA A 333 8.36 5.86 -3.35
N LEU A 334 9.63 5.54 -3.57
CA LEU A 334 10.59 6.35 -4.31
C LEU A 334 11.24 5.57 -5.44
N ALA A 335 11.41 6.23 -6.58
CA ALA A 335 12.31 5.78 -7.64
C ALA A 335 13.23 6.93 -8.08
N ARG A 336 14.53 6.64 -8.15
CA ARG A 336 15.55 7.57 -8.63
C ARG A 336 15.63 7.49 -10.15
N PHE A 337 15.42 8.61 -10.83
CA PHE A 337 15.69 8.75 -12.26
C PHE A 337 16.99 9.51 -12.46
N ALA A 338 17.84 8.99 -13.34
CA ALA A 338 19.01 9.68 -13.86
C ALA A 338 19.06 9.44 -15.39
N PRO A 339 19.17 10.49 -16.22
CA PRO A 339 19.34 10.32 -17.65
C PRO A 339 20.57 9.44 -17.92
N ALA A 340 20.47 8.54 -18.91
CA ALA A 340 21.65 7.84 -19.41
C ALA A 340 22.68 8.88 -19.84
N ALA A 341 23.92 8.77 -19.35
CA ALA A 341 24.98 9.69 -19.74
C ALA A 341 25.07 9.70 -21.28
N GLU A 342 24.94 10.88 -21.88
CA GLU A 342 25.09 11.03 -23.32
C GLU A 342 26.47 10.50 -23.70
N ALA A 343 26.53 9.43 -24.51
CA ALA A 343 27.79 8.87 -24.94
C ALA A 343 28.56 9.99 -25.65
N ALA A 344 29.70 10.40 -25.07
CA ALA A 344 30.53 11.45 -25.64
C ALA A 344 30.77 11.11 -27.12
N PRO A 345 30.58 12.07 -28.06
CA PRO A 345 30.83 11.80 -29.46
C PRO A 345 32.26 11.26 -29.62
N PRO A 346 32.49 10.26 -30.49
CA PRO A 346 33.83 9.73 -30.70
C PRO A 346 34.75 10.89 -31.05
N THR A 347 35.84 11.02 -30.30
CA THR A 347 36.91 11.96 -30.62
C THR A 347 37.52 11.51 -31.94
N GLU A 348 37.38 12.34 -32.99
CA GLU A 348 38.06 12.14 -34.29
C GLU A 348 39.59 12.19 -34.15
#